data_AF-A0A3A5ZQY4-F1
#
_entry.id   AF-A0A3A5ZQY4-F1
#
_cell.length_a   1.000
_cell.length_b   1.000
_cell.length_c   1.000
_cell.angle_alpha   90.00
_cell.angle_beta   90.00
_cell.angle_gamma   90.00
#
_symmetry.space_group_name_H-M   'P 1'
#
loop_
_entity.id
_entity.type
_entity.pdbx_description
1 polymer ?
#
loop_
_entity_poly.entity_id
_entity_poly.type
_entity_poly.pdbx_seq_one_letter_code
_entity_poly.pdbx_strand_id
1 'polypeptide(L)'
;MLMEKTLFRFWKFCNRKWVKWPFITVAVIAITAAHFVMSAKYGDTEKAPSWEFTAMLHSALLVMAIIVIVIYKKYIKGKLMEYETDSGNKDN
;
A
#
# COMPACT_ATOMS: atom_id res chain seq x y z
N MET A 1 18.78 -1.86 12.50
CA MET A 1 19.72 -1.09 11.64
C MET A 1 19.92 -1.65 10.22
N LEU A 2 20.37 -2.91 10.00
CA LEU A 2 20.58 -3.45 8.64
C LEU A 2 19.26 -3.68 7.87
N MET A 3 18.26 -4.29 8.52
CA MET A 3 16.94 -4.56 7.92
C MET A 3 16.18 -3.27 7.55
N GLU A 4 16.36 -2.20 8.32
CA GLU A 4 15.71 -0.90 8.08
C GLU A 4 16.31 -0.19 6.86
N LYS A 5 17.63 -0.29 6.61
CA LYS A 5 18.26 0.29 5.43
C LYS A 5 17.82 -0.41 4.14
N THR A 6 17.63 -1.73 4.17
CA THR A 6 17.14 -2.50 3.03
C THR A 6 15.68 -2.16 2.74
N LEU A 7 14.84 -2.08 3.79
CA LEU A 7 13.45 -1.62 3.69
C LEU A 7 13.35 -0.18 3.19
N PHE A 8 14.26 0.71 3.60
CA PHE A 8 14.30 2.11 3.13
C PHE A 8 14.62 2.21 1.65
N ARG A 9 15.60 1.45 1.15
CA ARG A 9 15.93 1.40 -0.29
C ARG A 9 14.78 0.81 -1.09
N PHE A 10 14.18 -0.27 -0.60
CA PHE A 10 13.03 -0.90 -1.22
C PHE A 10 11.83 0.03 -1.27
N TRP A 11 11.55 0.76 -0.17
CA TRP A 11 10.48 1.73 -0.14
C TRP A 11 10.76 2.94 -1.02
N LYS A 12 11.98 3.49 -1.04
CA LYS A 12 12.34 4.57 -1.97
C LYS A 12 12.17 4.14 -3.44
N PHE A 13 12.40 2.87 -3.74
CA PHE A 13 12.13 2.27 -5.04
C PHE A 13 10.62 2.15 -5.31
N CYS A 14 9.84 1.58 -4.38
CA CYS A 14 8.39 1.49 -4.46
C CYS A 14 7.68 2.85 -4.47
N ASN A 15 8.29 3.90 -3.92
CA ASN A 15 7.70 5.24 -3.82
C ASN A 15 7.88 6.06 -5.11
N ARG A 16 8.65 5.58 -6.09
CA ARG A 16 8.75 6.22 -7.41
C ARG A 16 7.39 6.15 -8.10
N LYS A 17 6.96 7.26 -8.72
CA LYS A 17 5.71 7.31 -9.50
C LYS A 17 5.64 6.16 -10.52
N TRP A 18 6.77 5.84 -11.15
CA TRP A 18 6.91 4.74 -12.11
C TRP A 18 6.72 3.33 -11.54
N VAL A 19 6.73 3.13 -10.22
CA VAL A 19 6.51 1.82 -9.58
C VAL A 19 5.14 1.77 -8.89
N LYS A 20 4.69 2.90 -8.31
CA LYS A 20 3.36 3.01 -7.69
C LYS A 20 2.22 2.76 -8.67
N TRP A 21 2.24 3.46 -9.79
CA TRP A 21 1.16 3.38 -10.78
C TRP A 21 0.99 1.97 -11.37
N PRO A 22 2.05 1.28 -11.84
CA PRO A 22 1.87 -0.08 -12.36
C PRO A 22 1.45 -1.07 -11.28
N PHE A 23 1.93 -0.94 -10.04
CA PHE A 23 1.47 -1.81 -8.95
C PHE A 23 -0.02 -1.64 -8.67
N ILE A 24 -0.51 -0.40 -8.63
CA ILE A 24 -1.94 -0.10 -8.46
C ILE A 24 -2.74 -0.66 -9.66
N THR A 25 -2.27 -0.45 -10.88
CA THR A 25 -2.94 -0.96 -12.08
C THR A 25 -3.03 -2.49 -12.08
N VAL A 26 -1.94 -3.19 -11.74
CA VAL A 26 -1.93 -4.66 -11.64
C VAL A 26 -2.88 -5.13 -10.55
N ALA A 27 -2.91 -4.45 -9.40
CA ALA A 27 -3.85 -4.78 -8.33
C ALA A 27 -5.31 -4.62 -8.78
N VAL A 28 -5.65 -3.49 -9.42
CA VAL A 28 -7.00 -3.25 -9.97
C VAL A 28 -7.38 -4.34 -10.97
N ILE A 29 -6.49 -4.67 -11.91
CA ILE A 29 -6.75 -5.73 -12.91
C ILE A 29 -6.96 -7.08 -12.21
N ALA A 30 -6.11 -7.42 -11.22
CA ALA A 30 -6.23 -8.68 -10.49
C ALA A 30 -7.55 -8.77 -9.71
N ILE A 31 -7.99 -7.68 -9.07
CA ILE A 31 -9.27 -7.60 -8.36
C ILE A 31 -10.43 -7.80 -9.34
N THR A 32 -10.42 -7.08 -10.46
CA THR A 32 -11.48 -7.17 -11.48
C THR A 32 -11.53 -8.56 -12.10
N ALA A 33 -10.38 -9.17 -12.40
CA ALA A 33 -10.31 -10.52 -12.94
C ALA A 33 -10.82 -11.55 -11.91
N ALA A 34 -10.42 -11.42 -10.64
CA ALA A 34 -10.86 -12.32 -9.59
C ALA A 34 -12.37 -12.19 -9.34
N HIS A 35 -12.92 -10.97 -9.34
CA HIS A 35 -14.36 -10.73 -9.27
C HIS A 35 -15.07 -11.39 -10.46
N PHE A 36 -14.56 -11.21 -11.67
CA PHE A 36 -15.19 -11.74 -12.88
C PHE A 36 -15.18 -13.27 -12.89
N VAL A 37 -14.06 -13.90 -12.49
CA VAL A 37 -13.95 -15.36 -12.37
C VAL A 37 -14.91 -15.90 -11.31
N MET A 38 -15.02 -15.22 -10.16
CA MET A 38 -15.94 -15.63 -9.10
C MET A 38 -17.40 -15.43 -9.51
N SER A 39 -17.73 -14.32 -10.16
CA SER A 39 -19.07 -14.02 -10.67
C SER A 39 -19.47 -15.00 -11.78
N ALA A 40 -18.56 -15.35 -12.69
CA ALA A 40 -18.81 -16.36 -13.72
C ALA A 40 -19.06 -17.76 -13.16
N LYS A 41 -18.40 -18.11 -12.04
CA LYS A 41 -18.50 -19.44 -11.42
C LYS A 41 -19.69 -19.59 -10.47
N TYR A 42 -20.03 -18.54 -9.73
CA TYR A 42 -21.01 -18.60 -8.64
C TYR A 42 -22.24 -17.71 -8.87
N GLY A 43 -22.30 -16.99 -9.98
CA GLY A 43 -23.33 -16.00 -10.29
C GLY A 43 -23.05 -14.63 -9.64
N ASP A 44 -23.81 -13.64 -10.09
CA ASP A 44 -23.67 -12.23 -9.68
C ASP A 44 -24.80 -11.76 -8.75
N THR A 45 -25.45 -12.71 -8.08
CA THR A 45 -26.56 -12.39 -7.15
C THR A 45 -26.01 -11.85 -5.84
N GLU A 46 -26.77 -11.03 -5.10
CA GLU A 46 -26.35 -10.48 -3.80
C GLU A 46 -26.01 -11.54 -2.75
N LYS A 47 -26.52 -12.77 -2.92
CA LYS A 47 -26.23 -13.92 -2.06
C LYS A 47 -25.11 -14.82 -2.59
N ALA A 48 -24.52 -14.46 -3.73
CA ALA A 48 -23.46 -15.24 -4.32
C ALA A 48 -22.14 -14.99 -3.57
N PRO A 49 -21.31 -16.02 -3.39
CA PRO A 49 -20.01 -15.90 -2.73
C PRO A 49 -19.02 -14.99 -3.48
N SER A 50 -19.33 -14.60 -4.72
CA SER A 50 -18.61 -13.56 -5.48
C SER A 50 -18.66 -12.20 -4.80
N TRP A 51 -19.79 -11.85 -4.17
CA TRP A 51 -19.93 -10.60 -3.41
C TRP A 51 -19.10 -10.67 -2.12
N GLU A 52 -19.24 -11.73 -1.32
CA GLU A 52 -18.45 -11.91 -0.10
C GLU A 52 -16.94 -11.88 -0.36
N PHE A 53 -16.51 -12.53 -1.45
CA PHE A 53 -15.12 -12.50 -1.89
C PHE A 53 -14.67 -11.08 -2.24
N THR A 54 -15.48 -10.33 -2.97
CA THR A 54 -15.17 -8.93 -3.36
C THR A 54 -15.11 -8.01 -2.16
N ALA A 55 -16.03 -8.15 -1.21
CA ALA A 55 -16.04 -7.40 0.04
C ALA A 55 -14.79 -7.69 0.89
N MET A 56 -14.42 -8.97 1.01
CA MET A 56 -13.21 -9.40 1.71
C MET A 56 -11.95 -8.79 1.04
N LEU A 57 -11.88 -8.81 -0.29
CA LEU A 57 -10.74 -8.28 -1.04
C LEU A 57 -10.61 -6.76 -0.91
N HIS A 58 -11.73 -6.03 -0.95
CA HIS A 58 -11.76 -4.59 -0.67
C HIS A 58 -11.33 -4.27 0.77
N SER A 59 -11.78 -5.04 1.75
CA SER A 59 -11.40 -4.84 3.15
C SER A 59 -9.89 -5.04 3.36
N ALA A 60 -9.29 -6.06 2.72
CA ALA A 60 -7.86 -6.31 2.77
C ALA A 60 -7.05 -5.17 2.14
N LEU A 61 -7.52 -4.61 1.01
CA LEU A 61 -6.89 -3.45 0.37
C LEU A 61 -6.97 -2.19 1.23
N LEU A 62 -8.09 -1.96 1.91
CA LEU A 62 -8.26 -0.86 2.87
C LEU A 62 -7.26 -0.98 4.02
N VAL A 63 -7.11 -2.18 4.60
CA VAL A 63 -6.11 -2.43 5.66
C VAL A 63 -4.70 -2.15 5.15
N MET A 64 -4.36 -2.64 3.96
CA MET A 64 -3.06 -2.38 3.32
C MET A 64 -2.84 -0.88 3.09
N ALA A 65 -3.86 -0.15 2.63
CA ALA A 65 -3.78 1.29 2.42
C ALA A 65 -3.55 2.05 3.75
N ILE A 66 -4.26 1.68 4.82
CA ILE A 66 -4.08 2.26 6.16
C ILE A 66 -2.65 2.01 6.67
N ILE A 67 -2.14 0.78 6.52
CA ILE A 67 -0.77 0.44 6.91
C ILE A 67 0.22 1.32 6.15
N VAL A 68 0.08 1.46 4.82
CA VAL A 68 0.95 2.33 4.02
C VAL A 68 0.89 3.78 4.49
N ILE A 69 -0.30 4.31 4.82
CA ILE A 69 -0.47 5.68 5.33
C ILE A 69 0.21 5.85 6.70
N VAL A 70 0.01 4.90 7.62
CA VAL A 70 0.62 4.96 8.97
C VAL A 70 2.13 4.93 8.88
N ILE A 71 2.69 4.02 8.08
CA ILE A 71 4.12 3.92 7.89
C ILE A 71 4.62 5.22 7.22
N TYR A 72 3.95 5.74 6.19
CA TYR A 72 4.30 7.01 5.55
C TYR A 72 4.31 8.20 6.51
N LYS A 73 3.31 8.30 7.39
CA LYS A 73 3.24 9.34 8.42
C LYS A 73 4.39 9.21 9.43
N LYS A 74 4.69 7.98 9.85
CA LYS A 74 5.83 7.69 10.75
C LYS A 74 7.17 8.05 10.09
N TYR A 75 7.29 7.81 8.79
CA TYR A 75 8.46 8.15 8.00
C TYR A 75 8.66 9.66 7.83
N ILE A 76 7.60 10.41 7.46
CA ILE A 76 7.67 11.87 7.37
C ILE A 76 8.08 12.47 8.71
N LYS A 77 7.46 12.00 9.81
CA LYS A 77 7.78 12.48 11.15
C LYS A 77 9.24 12.20 11.53
N GLY A 78 9.76 11.01 11.17
CA GLY A 78 11.17 10.66 11.36
C GLY A 78 12.12 11.56 10.56
N LYS A 79 11.81 11.84 9.28
CA LYS A 79 12.62 12.76 8.47
C LYS A 79 12.59 14.20 8.99
N LEU A 80 11.45 14.68 9.50
CA LEU A 80 11.32 16.00 10.12
C LEU A 80 12.22 16.16 11.34
N MET A 81 12.25 15.18 12.24
CA MET A 81 13.14 15.24 13.41
C MET A 81 14.61 15.20 13.01
N GLU A 82 14.96 14.42 11.97
CA GLU A 82 16.32 14.35 11.43
C GLU A 82 16.79 15.74 10.94
N TYR A 83 15.92 16.49 10.23
CA TYR A 83 16.21 17.86 9.79
C TYR A 83 16.36 18.85 10.94
N GLU A 84 15.52 18.76 11.99
CA GLU A 84 15.63 19.62 13.18
C GLU A 84 16.94 19.39 13.94
N THR A 85 17.39 18.14 14.08
CA THR A 85 18.70 17.84 14.69
C THR A 85 19.89 18.31 13.84
N ASP A 86 19.79 18.22 12.51
CA ASP A 86 20.89 18.62 11.61
C ASP A 86 21.00 20.16 11.49
N SER A 87 19.88 20.89 11.60
CA SER A 87 19.89 22.35 11.71
C SER A 87 20.41 22.82 13.07
N GLY A 88 19.99 22.19 14.18
CA GLY A 88 20.47 22.57 15.52
C GLY A 88 21.95 22.30 15.77
N ASN A 89 22.58 21.39 15.02
CA ASN A 89 24.02 21.11 15.09
C ASN A 89 24.87 22.05 14.20
N LYS A 90 24.25 22.85 13.35
CA LYS A 90 24.94 23.83 12.48
C LYS A 90 25.03 25.22 13.10
N ASP A 91 24.21 25.47 14.12
CA ASP A 91 24.06 26.75 14.81
C ASP A 91 24.82 26.79 16.16
N ASN A 92 25.55 25.72 16.49
CA ASN A 92 26.53 25.62 17.59
C ASN A 92 27.95 25.48 17.03
#